data_AF-A0AAE3E5K2-F1
#
_entry.id   AF-A0AAE3E5K2-F1
#
_cell.length_a   1.000
_cell.length_b   1.000
_cell.length_c   1.000
_cell.angle_alpha   90.00
_cell.angle_beta   90.00
_cell.angle_gamma   90.00
#
_symmetry.space_group_name_H-M   'P 1'
#
loop_
_entity.id
_entity.type
_entity.pdbx_description
1 polymer ?
#
loop_
_entity_poly.entity_id
_entity_poly.type
_entity_poly.pdbx_seq_one_letter_code
_entity_poly.pdbx_strand_id
1 'polypeptide(L)'
;MDQIWSLWEEGQADSPYAELMTYQSEVGNGGHDQYFYNMENTGDLKKEMAALNTILPIKLKNNLDKAYEVYLLLKEKEGDEKSKEILEQCDDVIYENEETLNYILREYANKIEL
;
A
#
# COMPACT_ATOMS: atom_id res chain seq x y z
N MET A 1 -6.74 -7.90 15.47
CA MET A 1 -5.77 -7.13 14.66
C MET A 1 -4.39 -7.70 14.87
N ASP A 2 -3.86 -7.71 16.11
CA ASP A 2 -2.48 -8.15 16.39
C ASP A 2 -2.11 -9.53 15.82
N GLN A 3 -3.02 -10.50 15.89
CA GLN A 3 -2.78 -11.85 15.36
C GLN A 3 -2.55 -11.89 13.84
N ILE A 4 -3.23 -11.04 13.07
CA ILE A 4 -3.03 -11.00 11.62
C ILE A 4 -1.66 -10.42 11.27
N TRP A 5 -1.20 -9.46 12.07
CA TRP A 5 0.12 -8.84 11.92
C TRP A 5 1.23 -9.82 12.27
N SER A 6 1.04 -10.66 13.30
CA SER A 6 1.96 -11.76 13.58
C SER A 6 2.04 -12.76 12.42
N LEU A 7 0.91 -13.12 11.78
CA LEU A 7 0.94 -14.00 10.61
C LEU A 7 1.68 -13.38 9.44
N TRP A 8 1.53 -12.07 9.22
CA TRP A 8 2.27 -11.36 8.17
C TRP A 8 3.77 -11.32 8.48
N GLU A 9 4.18 -11.03 9.72
CA GLU A 9 5.58 -11.07 10.16
C GLU A 9 6.21 -12.47 9.99
N GLU A 10 5.42 -13.52 10.18
CA GLU A 10 5.83 -14.93 9.98
C GLU A 10 5.76 -15.39 8.51
N GLY A 11 5.28 -14.54 7.58
CA GLY A 11 5.14 -14.87 6.16
C GLY A 11 4.00 -15.84 5.85
N GLN A 12 2.99 -15.91 6.72
CA GLN A 12 1.84 -16.83 6.64
C GLN A 12 0.53 -16.13 6.23
N ALA A 13 0.51 -14.81 6.13
CA ALA A 13 -0.66 -14.09 5.63
C ALA A 13 -0.92 -14.42 4.14
N ASP A 14 -2.17 -14.66 3.78
CA ASP A 14 -2.57 -14.96 2.41
C ASP A 14 -2.52 -13.72 1.53
N SER A 15 -2.18 -13.91 0.25
CA SER A 15 -2.41 -12.90 -0.79
C SER A 15 -3.90 -12.80 -1.08
N PRO A 16 -4.47 -11.59 -1.30
CA PRO A 16 -3.80 -10.29 -1.46
C PRO A 16 -3.63 -9.49 -0.15
N TYR A 17 -3.89 -10.10 1.01
CA TYR A 17 -3.89 -9.41 2.30
C TYR A 17 -2.47 -9.16 2.82
N ALA A 18 -1.52 -10.06 2.56
CA ALA A 18 -0.12 -9.83 2.86
C ALA A 18 0.40 -8.56 2.16
N GLU A 19 0.05 -8.35 0.90
CA GLU A 19 0.40 -7.17 0.10
C GLU A 19 -0.26 -5.90 0.67
N LEU A 20 -1.51 -5.99 1.14
CA LEU A 20 -2.16 -4.86 1.84
C LEU A 20 -1.44 -4.49 3.14
N MET A 21 -0.98 -5.48 3.90
CA MET A 21 -0.27 -5.27 5.16
C MET A 21 1.12 -4.67 4.93
N THR A 22 1.85 -5.18 3.93
CA THR A 22 3.10 -4.58 3.45
C THR A 22 2.86 -3.13 3.02
N TYR A 23 1.85 -2.88 2.21
CA TYR A 23 1.52 -1.53 1.74
C TYR A 23 1.21 -0.56 2.89
N GLN A 24 0.38 -0.97 3.87
CA GLN A 24 0.10 -0.14 5.04
C GLN A 24 1.34 0.11 5.90
N SER A 25 2.20 -0.90 6.07
CA SER A 25 3.44 -0.78 6.84
C SER A 25 4.42 0.20 6.20
N GLU A 26 4.64 0.07 4.90
CA GLU A 26 5.58 0.93 4.17
C GLU A 26 5.08 2.37 4.06
N VAL A 27 3.80 2.56 3.70
CA VAL A 27 3.21 3.91 3.63
C VAL A 27 3.18 4.56 5.01
N GLY A 28 2.88 3.82 6.08
CA GLY A 28 2.92 4.35 7.44
C GLY A 28 4.32 4.75 7.93
N ASN A 29 5.38 4.16 7.36
CA ASN A 29 6.76 4.43 7.75
C ASN A 29 7.43 5.53 6.92
N GLY A 30 7.08 5.67 5.65
CA GLY A 30 7.74 6.62 4.75
C GLY A 30 6.92 7.00 3.51
N GLY A 31 5.61 6.82 3.55
CA GLY A 31 4.71 7.16 2.45
C GLY A 31 4.84 6.24 1.24
N HIS A 32 4.16 6.63 0.16
CA HIS A 32 4.20 5.92 -1.11
C HIS A 32 5.60 5.87 -1.71
N ASP A 33 6.43 6.90 -1.49
CA ASP A 33 7.81 6.91 -1.98
C ASP A 33 8.60 5.72 -1.44
N GLN A 34 8.54 5.50 -0.12
CA GLN A 34 9.18 4.36 0.52
C GLN A 34 8.60 3.03 0.01
N TYR A 35 7.27 2.91 -0.06
CA TYR A 35 6.63 1.69 -0.54
C TYR A 35 7.09 1.31 -1.96
N PHE A 36 7.01 2.23 -2.92
CA PHE A 36 7.40 1.95 -4.29
C PHE A 36 8.89 1.67 -4.43
N TYR A 37 9.73 2.46 -3.76
CA TYR A 37 11.17 2.24 -3.76
C TYR A 37 11.54 0.87 -3.19
N ASN A 38 10.95 0.47 -2.07
CA ASN A 38 11.25 -0.82 -1.45
C ASN A 38 10.75 -1.98 -2.32
N MET A 39 9.49 -1.95 -2.78
CA MET A 39 8.93 -3.05 -3.58
C MET A 39 9.59 -3.20 -4.95
N GLU A 40 10.07 -2.10 -5.56
CA GLU A 40 10.84 -2.19 -6.79
C GLU A 40 12.22 -2.85 -6.57
N ASN A 41 12.81 -2.68 -5.39
CA ASN A 41 14.15 -3.19 -5.07
C ASN A 41 14.17 -4.59 -4.42
N THR A 42 13.10 -4.98 -3.73
CA THR A 42 13.05 -6.24 -2.97
C THR A 42 12.07 -7.27 -3.52
N GLY A 43 11.19 -6.89 -4.43
CA GLY A 43 10.11 -7.75 -4.91
C GLY A 43 9.66 -7.46 -6.34
N ASP A 44 8.42 -7.86 -6.64
CA ASP A 44 7.75 -7.58 -7.91
C ASP A 44 6.64 -6.57 -7.66
N LEU A 45 7.00 -5.28 -7.79
CA LEU A 45 6.06 -4.18 -7.62
C LEU A 45 4.79 -4.32 -8.48
N LYS A 46 4.88 -4.90 -9.68
CA LYS A 46 3.70 -5.09 -10.54
C LYS A 46 2.76 -6.13 -9.95
N LYS A 47 3.31 -7.20 -9.38
CA LYS A 47 2.52 -8.23 -8.69
C LYS A 47 1.85 -7.66 -7.44
N GLU A 48 2.57 -6.88 -6.64
CA GLU A 48 2.05 -6.19 -5.46
C GLU A 48 0.85 -5.29 -5.84
N MET A 49 1.05 -4.42 -6.82
CA MET A 49 -0.03 -3.53 -7.31
C MET A 49 -1.23 -4.31 -7.86
N ALA A 50 -1.00 -5.41 -8.58
CA ALA A 50 -2.07 -6.25 -9.09
C ALA A 50 -2.89 -6.89 -7.95
N ALA A 51 -2.21 -7.39 -6.90
CA ALA A 51 -2.86 -7.97 -5.73
C ALA A 51 -3.71 -6.92 -4.99
N LEU A 52 -3.14 -5.75 -4.68
CA LEU A 52 -3.85 -4.63 -4.06
C LEU A 52 -5.10 -4.23 -4.86
N ASN A 53 -4.97 -4.15 -6.18
CA ASN A 53 -6.08 -3.82 -7.08
C ASN A 53 -7.23 -4.84 -7.06
N THR A 54 -7.08 -6.02 -6.47
CA THR A 54 -8.20 -6.97 -6.31
C THR A 54 -9.10 -6.64 -5.11
N ILE A 55 -8.56 -6.06 -4.05
CA ILE A 55 -9.26 -5.86 -2.76
C ILE A 55 -9.50 -4.41 -2.37
N LEU A 56 -8.71 -3.47 -2.91
CA LEU A 56 -8.89 -2.05 -2.58
C LEU A 56 -10.25 -1.53 -3.08
N PRO A 57 -10.88 -0.56 -2.39
CA PRO A 57 -12.00 0.20 -2.94
C PRO A 57 -11.56 1.10 -4.10
N ILE A 58 -12.48 1.45 -5.00
CA ILE A 58 -12.17 2.24 -6.20
C ILE A 58 -11.41 3.54 -5.92
N LYS A 59 -11.72 4.24 -4.82
CA LYS A 59 -11.02 5.47 -4.39
C LYS A 59 -9.53 5.20 -4.15
N LEU A 60 -9.21 4.11 -3.45
CA LEU A 60 -7.84 3.77 -3.07
C LEU A 60 -7.07 3.15 -4.23
N LYS A 61 -7.72 2.41 -5.13
CA LYS A 61 -7.10 1.97 -6.41
C LYS A 61 -6.64 3.17 -7.24
N ASN A 62 -7.54 4.12 -7.47
CA ASN A 62 -7.21 5.32 -8.24
C ASN A 62 -6.10 6.14 -7.56
N ASN A 63 -6.05 6.14 -6.22
CA ASN A 63 -4.98 6.79 -5.47
C ASN A 63 -3.64 6.07 -5.64
N LEU A 64 -3.63 4.73 -5.56
CA LEU A 64 -2.45 3.90 -5.78
C LEU A 64 -1.89 4.10 -7.20
N ASP A 65 -2.75 4.07 -8.22
CA ASP A 65 -2.34 4.27 -9.61
C ASP A 65 -1.75 5.67 -9.82
N LYS A 66 -2.41 6.70 -9.28
CA LYS A 66 -1.91 8.09 -9.32
C LYS A 66 -0.56 8.23 -8.61
N ALA A 67 -0.43 7.67 -7.41
CA ALA A 67 0.82 7.71 -6.65
C ALA A 67 1.97 7.05 -7.43
N TYR A 68 1.69 5.92 -8.08
CA TYR A 68 2.69 5.22 -8.90
C TYR A 68 3.11 6.02 -10.13
N GLU A 69 2.17 6.64 -10.85
CA GLU A 69 2.47 7.52 -11.98
C GLU A 69 3.39 8.68 -11.56
N VAL A 70 3.09 9.30 -10.41
CA VAL A 70 3.86 10.41 -9.85
C VAL A 70 5.25 9.96 -9.40
N TYR A 71 5.35 8.79 -8.77
CA TYR A 71 6.63 8.18 -8.40
C TYR A 71 7.53 7.98 -9.63
N LEU A 72 6.99 7.46 -10.74
CA LEU A 72 7.73 7.32 -11.99
C LEU A 72 8.21 8.67 -12.54
N LEU A 73 7.38 9.72 -12.47
CA LEU A 73 7.77 11.06 -12.88
C LEU A 73 8.91 11.63 -12.02
N LEU A 74 8.88 11.41 -10.71
CA LEU A 74 9.95 11.85 -9.79
C LEU A 74 11.29 11.17 -10.09
N LYS A 75 11.27 9.90 -10.52
CA LYS A 75 12.49 9.19 -10.96
C LYS A 75 13.10 9.79 -12.22
N GLU A 76 12.27 10.28 -13.14
CA GLU A 76 12.75 10.91 -14.38
C GLU A 76 13.18 12.37 -14.17
N LYS A 77 12.58 13.06 -13.19
CA LYS A 77 12.78 14.49 -12.92
C LYS A 77 13.04 14.71 -11.44
N GLU A 78 14.27 14.42 -11.02
CA GLU A 78 14.73 14.69 -9.66
C GLU A 78 14.45 16.16 -9.27
N GLY A 79 13.75 16.37 -8.15
CA GLY A 79 13.47 17.70 -7.60
C GLY A 79 12.20 18.40 -8.09
N ASP A 80 11.27 17.71 -8.77
CA ASP A 80 9.95 18.29 -9.09
C ASP A 80 9.06 18.41 -7.83
N GLU A 81 9.11 19.57 -7.19
CA GLU A 81 8.33 19.87 -5.97
C GLU A 81 6.83 19.64 -6.13
N LYS A 82 6.29 19.88 -7.33
CA LYS A 82 4.87 19.64 -7.59
C LYS A 82 4.52 18.15 -7.53
N SER A 83 5.36 17.28 -8.09
CA SER A 83 5.16 15.83 -8.00
C SER A 83 5.32 15.33 -6.56
N LYS A 84 6.25 15.90 -5.78
CA LYS A 84 6.36 15.59 -4.34
C LYS A 84 5.09 15.94 -3.57
N GLU A 85 4.57 17.16 -3.77
CA GLU A 85 3.31 17.61 -3.15
C GLU A 85 2.14 16.69 -3.53
N ILE A 86 2.07 16.28 -4.79
CA ILE A 86 1.03 15.34 -5.24
C ILE A 86 1.18 13.97 -4.57
N LEU A 87 2.40 13.49 -4.36
CA LEU A 87 2.65 12.20 -3.70
C LEU A 87 2.28 12.26 -2.21
N GLU A 88 2.64 13.34 -1.52
CA GLU A 88 2.22 13.62 -0.13
C GLU A 88 0.68 13.63 0.00
N GLN A 89 -0.03 14.26 -0.95
CA GLN A 89 -1.50 14.21 -0.99
C GLN A 89 -2.04 12.79 -1.19
N CYS A 90 -1.29 11.91 -1.87
CA CYS A 90 -1.70 10.51 -1.99
C CYS A 90 -1.48 9.76 -0.67
N ASP A 91 -0.45 10.10 0.11
CA ASP A 91 -0.25 9.59 1.47
C ASP A 91 -1.41 9.99 2.39
N ASP A 92 -1.80 11.27 2.35
CA ASP A 92 -2.93 11.78 3.13
C ASP A 92 -4.23 11.01 2.85
N VAL A 93 -4.49 10.67 1.58
CA VAL A 93 -5.67 9.85 1.21
C VAL A 93 -5.62 8.47 1.89
N ILE A 94 -4.45 7.87 2.10
CA ILE A 94 -4.34 6.60 2.81
C ILE A 94 -4.61 6.79 4.31
N TYR A 95 -4.02 7.81 4.93
CA TYR A 95 -4.25 8.11 6.35
C TYR A 95 -5.72 8.41 6.65
N GLU A 96 -6.38 9.20 5.80
CA GLU A 96 -7.81 9.49 5.92
C GLU A 96 -8.71 8.25 5.74
N ASN A 97 -8.20 7.19 5.11
CA ASN A 97 -8.98 5.99 4.78
C ASN A 97 -8.42 4.73 5.50
N GLU A 98 -7.59 4.92 6.53
CA GLU A 98 -6.96 3.83 7.28
C GLU A 98 -8.00 2.85 7.84
N GLU A 99 -9.11 3.34 8.40
CA GLU A 99 -10.17 2.47 8.93
C GLU A 99 -10.83 1.61 7.84
N THR A 100 -10.86 2.08 6.58
CA THR A 100 -11.36 1.27 5.46
C THR A 100 -10.41 0.11 5.16
N LEU A 101 -9.10 0.35 5.22
CA LEU A 101 -8.10 -0.70 5.05
C LEU A 101 -8.12 -1.69 6.22
N ASN A 102 -8.21 -1.17 7.45
CA ASN A 102 -8.34 -1.99 8.66
C ASN A 102 -9.62 -2.83 8.64
N TYR A 103 -10.72 -2.31 8.09
CA TYR A 103 -11.95 -3.08 7.91
C TYR A 103 -11.73 -4.28 6.97
N ILE A 104 -11.02 -4.11 5.85
CA ILE A 104 -10.68 -5.22 4.94
C ILE A 104 -9.88 -6.31 5.67
N LEU A 105 -8.90 -5.92 6.48
CA LEU A 105 -8.10 -6.87 7.26
C LEU A 105 -8.91 -7.57 8.37
N ARG A 106 -9.84 -6.86 9.02
CA ARG A 106 -10.75 -7.49 10.01
C ARG A 106 -11.68 -8.51 9.35
N GLU A 107 -12.23 -8.19 8.18
CA GLU A 107 -13.05 -9.14 7.42
C GLU A 107 -12.25 -10.37 6.98
N TYR A 108 -10.97 -10.18 6.63
CA TYR A 108 -10.07 -11.30 6.36
C TYR A 108 -9.81 -12.15 7.61
N ALA A 109 -9.44 -11.53 8.75
CA ALA A 109 -9.25 -12.24 10.02
C ALA A 109 -10.49 -13.08 10.41
N ASN A 110 -11.68 -12.50 10.27
CA ASN A 110 -12.94 -13.19 10.53
C ASN A 110 -13.14 -14.44 9.63
N LYS A 111 -12.68 -14.41 8.38
CA LYS A 111 -12.80 -15.54 7.44
C LYS A 111 -11.88 -16.70 7.77
N ILE A 112 -10.73 -16.40 8.36
CA ILE A 112 -9.74 -17.41 8.77
C ILE A 112 -9.83 -17.76 10.25
N GLU A 113 -10.94 -17.36 10.90
CA GLU A 113 -11.29 -17.69 12.28
C GLU A 113 -10.26 -17.23 13.33
N LEU A 114 -9.68 -16.04 13.12
CA LEU A 114 -8.78 -15.37 14.07
C LEU A 114 -9.51 -14.34 14.95
#